data_AF-A0A7V3ZV92-F1
#
_entry.id   AF-A0A7V3ZV92-F1
#
_cell.length_a   1.000
_cell.length_b   1.000
_cell.length_c   1.000
_cell.angle_alpha   90.00
_cell.angle_beta   90.00
_cell.angle_gamma   90.00
#
_symmetry.space_group_name_H-M   'P 1'
#
loop_
_entity.id
_entity.type
_entity.pdbx_description
1 polymer ?
#
loop_
_entity_poly.entity_id
_entity_poly.type
_entity_poly.pdbx_seq_one_letter_code
_entity_poly.pdbx_strand_id
1 'polypeptide(L)'
;MPEFTFLEILKKEHFLIERALRTMTLLIVKDQYLEREFQLVYQIIKDFVEDNHCAKEEEILFPLIREYEIDAQLVMVNESEKRKEIIETLEKGLKDLDKEKFLVGLQDFIEIFARHIFKEEGLIFPACEALLPSDINEKIVKDFKEYERDNRDYDYFLKIVEDLEKIIF
;
A
#
# COMPACT_ATOMS: atom_id res chain seq x y z
N MET A 1 -2.43 -1.54 26.78
CA MET A 1 -3.16 -1.11 25.58
C MET A 1 -2.14 -0.57 24.59
N PRO A 2 -2.12 -1.07 23.34
CA PRO A 2 -1.28 -0.51 22.29
C PRO A 2 -1.63 0.97 22.05
N GLU A 3 -0.64 1.76 21.63
CA GLU A 3 -0.77 3.21 21.37
C GLU A 3 -1.73 3.51 20.21
N PHE A 4 -1.95 2.54 19.31
CA PHE A 4 -2.88 2.60 18.18
C PHE A 4 -3.64 1.28 18.04
N THR A 5 -4.87 1.38 17.51
CA THR A 5 -5.65 0.26 16.97
C THR A 5 -5.09 -0.22 15.63
N PHE A 6 -5.44 -1.44 15.19
CA PHE A 6 -4.99 -1.93 13.88
C PHE A 6 -5.55 -1.08 12.73
N LEU A 7 -6.78 -0.56 12.87
CA LEU A 7 -7.38 0.36 11.89
C LEU A 7 -6.66 1.69 11.83
N GLU A 8 -6.22 2.25 12.97
CA GLU A 8 -5.42 3.47 12.98
C GLU A 8 -4.05 3.26 12.33
N ILE A 9 -3.46 2.07 12.46
CA ILE A 9 -2.22 1.70 11.76
C ILE A 9 -2.46 1.70 10.24
N LEU A 10 -3.46 0.95 9.75
CA LEU A 10 -3.74 0.88 8.31
C LEU A 10 -4.16 2.24 7.73
N LYS A 11 -5.01 3.00 8.41
CA LYS A 11 -5.38 4.38 8.00
C LYS A 11 -4.17 5.31 7.96
N LYS A 12 -3.21 5.15 8.88
CA LYS A 12 -1.95 5.91 8.86
C LYS A 12 -1.09 5.52 7.65
N GLU A 13 -1.02 4.23 7.33
CA GLU A 13 -0.36 3.72 6.12
C GLU A 13 -1.04 4.25 4.85
N HIS A 14 -2.37 4.19 4.75
CA HIS A 14 -3.16 4.79 3.65
C HIS A 14 -2.81 6.25 3.43
N PHE A 15 -2.74 7.06 4.49
CA PHE A 15 -2.36 8.46 4.35
C PHE A 15 -0.98 8.64 3.68
N LEU A 16 -0.01 7.79 3.99
CA LEU A 16 1.29 7.81 3.34
C LEU A 16 1.21 7.30 1.88
N ILE A 17 0.43 6.25 1.63
CA ILE A 17 0.19 5.73 0.28
C ILE A 17 -0.45 6.80 -0.59
N GLU A 18 -1.51 7.47 -0.13
CA GLU A 18 -2.17 8.56 -0.87
C GLU A 18 -1.22 9.71 -1.19
N ARG A 19 -0.34 10.09 -0.25
CA ARG A 19 0.73 11.07 -0.52
C ARG A 19 1.67 10.59 -1.62
N ALA A 20 2.07 9.32 -1.56
CA ALA A 20 2.90 8.71 -2.59
C ALA A 20 2.19 8.68 -3.95
N LEU A 21 0.91 8.30 -4.02
CA LEU A 21 0.11 8.30 -5.26
C LEU A 21 0.02 9.71 -5.88
N ARG A 22 -0.18 10.75 -5.06
CA ARG A 22 -0.18 12.15 -5.53
C ARG A 22 1.18 12.55 -6.10
N THR A 23 2.25 12.19 -5.40
CA THR A 23 3.63 12.43 -5.82
C THR A 23 3.94 11.72 -7.14
N MET A 24 3.55 10.45 -7.28
CA MET A 24 3.65 9.66 -8.53
C MET A 24 2.82 10.25 -9.67
N THR A 25 1.62 10.77 -9.40
CA THR A 25 0.77 11.44 -10.39
C THR A 25 1.46 12.69 -10.93
N LEU A 26 2.04 13.51 -10.04
CA LEU A 26 2.77 14.71 -10.42
C LEU A 26 4.09 14.41 -11.09
N LEU A 27 4.73 13.28 -10.74
CA LEU A 27 5.84 12.72 -11.51
C LEU A 27 5.33 12.58 -12.95
N ILE A 28 4.38 11.69 -13.24
CA ILE A 28 3.84 11.44 -14.60
C ILE A 28 3.55 12.73 -15.42
N VAL A 29 3.02 13.77 -14.79
CA VAL A 29 2.68 15.03 -15.47
C VAL A 29 3.91 15.88 -15.81
N LYS A 30 4.92 15.94 -14.94
CA LYS A 30 6.08 16.83 -15.11
C LYS A 30 7.04 16.38 -16.20
N ASP A 31 7.07 15.10 -16.53
CA ASP A 31 7.98 14.49 -17.52
C ASP A 31 9.48 14.73 -17.29
N GLN A 32 9.86 15.12 -16.07
CA GLN A 32 11.22 15.39 -15.63
C GLN A 32 11.65 14.37 -14.57
N TYR A 33 12.16 13.22 -15.00
CA TYR A 33 12.55 12.11 -14.13
C TYR A 33 14.01 11.75 -14.34
N LEU A 34 14.68 11.35 -13.28
CA LEU A 34 15.90 10.57 -13.33
C LEU A 34 15.56 9.13 -12.94
N GLU A 35 16.43 8.21 -13.33
CA GLU A 35 16.36 6.79 -12.98
C GLU A 35 16.21 6.58 -11.46
N ARG A 36 16.82 7.48 -10.67
CA ARG A 36 16.72 7.47 -9.21
C ARG A 36 15.29 7.62 -8.71
N GLU A 37 14.49 8.53 -9.25
CA GLU A 37 13.11 8.72 -8.78
C GLU A 37 12.25 7.48 -9.10
N PHE A 38 12.47 6.83 -10.24
CA PHE A 38 11.78 5.58 -10.58
C PHE A 38 12.15 4.44 -9.62
N GLN A 39 13.43 4.34 -9.23
CA GLN A 39 13.85 3.38 -8.22
C GLN A 39 13.18 3.63 -6.86
N LEU A 40 13.10 4.89 -6.41
CA LEU A 40 12.44 5.25 -5.16
C LEU A 40 10.93 4.97 -5.20
N VAL A 41 10.27 5.29 -6.32
CA VAL A 41 8.85 4.99 -6.55
C VAL A 41 8.60 3.50 -6.52
N TYR A 42 9.40 2.72 -7.25
CA TYR A 42 9.28 1.26 -7.24
C TYR A 42 9.53 0.67 -5.86
N GLN A 43 10.49 1.22 -5.11
CA GLN A 43 10.73 0.80 -3.73
C GLN A 43 9.52 1.03 -2.83
N ILE A 44 8.85 2.19 -2.94
CA ILE A 44 7.59 2.43 -2.20
C ILE A 44 6.54 1.38 -2.60
N ILE A 45 6.31 1.19 -3.90
CA ILE A 45 5.29 0.28 -4.41
C ILE A 45 5.55 -1.16 -3.94
N LYS A 46 6.78 -1.66 -4.12
CA LYS A 46 7.09 -3.05 -3.82
C LYS A 46 7.25 -3.30 -2.32
N ASP A 47 8.09 -2.52 -1.66
CA ASP A 47 8.51 -2.84 -0.29
C ASP A 47 7.50 -2.35 0.75
N PHE A 48 6.88 -1.18 0.53
CA PHE A 48 5.92 -0.62 1.50
C PHE A 48 4.51 -1.06 1.20
N VAL A 49 4.07 -0.92 -0.05
CA VAL A 49 2.67 -1.17 -0.37
C VAL A 49 2.38 -2.66 -0.51
N GLU A 50 3.10 -3.37 -1.37
CA GLU A 50 2.84 -4.80 -1.59
C GLU A 50 3.35 -5.67 -0.44
N ASP A 51 4.65 -5.58 -0.12
CA ASP A 51 5.31 -6.51 0.81
C ASP A 51 5.08 -6.21 2.29
N ASN A 52 4.41 -5.10 2.61
CA ASN A 52 4.15 -4.71 4.00
C ASN A 52 2.65 -4.45 4.21
N HIS A 53 2.09 -3.40 3.62
CA HIS A 53 0.69 -3.04 3.84
C HIS A 53 -0.30 -4.12 3.33
N CYS A 54 -0.26 -4.48 2.04
CA CYS A 54 -1.12 -5.53 1.51
C CYS A 54 -0.85 -6.89 2.14
N ALA A 55 0.40 -7.18 2.51
CA ALA A 55 0.73 -8.45 3.14
C ALA A 55 0.17 -8.57 4.57
N LYS A 56 0.19 -7.48 5.37
CA LYS A 56 -0.54 -7.42 6.65
C LYS A 56 -2.02 -7.71 6.44
N GLU A 57 -2.61 -7.19 5.38
CA GLU A 57 -4.03 -7.41 5.10
C GLU A 57 -4.31 -8.84 4.63
N GLU A 58 -3.64 -9.30 3.59
CA GLU A 58 -3.88 -10.60 2.96
C GLU A 58 -3.46 -11.78 3.83
N GLU A 59 -2.38 -11.66 4.60
CA GLU A 59 -1.86 -12.75 5.43
C GLU A 59 -2.42 -12.76 6.85
N ILE A 60 -2.85 -11.61 7.39
CA ILE A 60 -3.24 -11.47 8.81
C ILE A 60 -4.70 -11.01 8.94
N LEU A 61 -5.05 -9.85 8.39
CA LEU A 61 -6.37 -9.26 8.61
C LEU A 61 -7.50 -10.05 7.92
N PHE A 62 -7.40 -10.25 6.61
CA PHE A 62 -8.46 -10.86 5.80
C PHE A 62 -8.78 -12.30 6.21
N PRO A 63 -7.80 -13.16 6.55
CA PRO A 63 -8.10 -14.47 7.11
C PRO A 63 -8.88 -14.39 8.43
N LEU A 64 -8.49 -13.45 9.30
CA LEU A 64 -9.12 -13.30 10.62
C LEU A 64 -10.55 -12.77 10.51
N ILE A 65 -10.78 -11.71 9.76
CA ILE A 65 -12.12 -11.08 9.67
C ILE A 65 -13.14 -11.98 8.98
N ARG A 66 -12.69 -12.95 8.19
CA ARG A 66 -13.54 -14.00 7.61
C ARG A 66 -14.21 -14.86 8.69
N GLU A 67 -13.55 -15.06 9.83
CA GLU A 67 -14.13 -15.78 10.98
C GLU A 67 -15.33 -15.02 11.59
N TYR A 68 -15.45 -13.72 11.28
CA TYR A 68 -16.53 -12.83 11.70
C TYR A 68 -17.50 -12.50 10.55
N GLU A 69 -17.55 -13.35 9.52
CA GLU A 69 -18.43 -13.20 8.35
C GLU A 69 -18.17 -11.92 7.52
N ILE A 70 -17.01 -11.28 7.69
CA ILE A 70 -16.57 -10.17 6.84
C ILE A 70 -15.76 -10.75 5.68
N ASP A 71 -16.37 -10.82 4.50
CA ASP A 71 -15.71 -11.36 3.30
C ASP A 71 -15.07 -10.26 2.45
N ALA A 72 -13.79 -9.98 2.71
CA ALA A 72 -13.00 -9.04 1.90
C ALA A 72 -12.88 -9.46 0.42
N GLN A 73 -13.01 -10.76 0.10
CA GLN A 73 -12.86 -11.23 -1.29
C GLN A 73 -14.01 -10.78 -2.18
N LEU A 74 -15.20 -10.54 -1.65
CA LEU A 74 -16.33 -10.01 -2.42
C LEU A 74 -16.04 -8.59 -2.94
N VAL A 75 -15.17 -7.85 -2.25
CA VAL A 75 -14.83 -6.46 -2.56
C VAL A 75 -13.50 -6.37 -3.33
N MET A 76 -12.54 -7.24 -3.03
CA MET A 76 -11.17 -7.22 -3.58
C MET A 76 -10.91 -8.23 -4.71
N VAL A 77 -11.95 -8.62 -5.45
CA VAL A 77 -11.85 -9.64 -6.52
C VAL A 77 -10.75 -9.30 -7.54
N ASN A 78 -9.79 -10.22 -7.68
CA ASN A 78 -8.66 -10.17 -8.60
C ASN A 78 -7.68 -9.00 -8.40
N GLU A 79 -7.70 -8.30 -7.25
CA GLU A 79 -6.77 -7.19 -7.04
C GLU A 79 -5.33 -7.68 -6.83
N SER A 80 -5.12 -8.75 -6.04
CA SER A 80 -3.80 -9.34 -5.82
C SER A 80 -3.13 -9.78 -7.13
N GLU A 81 -3.85 -10.46 -8.04
CA GLU A 81 -3.30 -10.83 -9.34
C GLU A 81 -2.91 -9.61 -10.19
N LYS A 82 -3.77 -8.60 -10.25
CA LYS A 82 -3.49 -7.37 -11.01
C LYS A 82 -2.30 -6.61 -10.44
N ARG A 83 -2.17 -6.52 -9.11
CA ARG A 83 -1.01 -5.86 -8.49
C ARG A 83 0.30 -6.57 -8.84
N LYS A 84 0.30 -7.91 -8.89
CA LYS A 84 1.47 -8.69 -9.35
C LYS A 84 1.85 -8.37 -10.79
N GLU A 85 0.87 -8.32 -11.70
CA GLU A 85 1.11 -7.95 -13.11
C GLU A 85 1.69 -6.52 -13.26
N ILE A 86 1.19 -5.58 -12.44
CA ILE A 86 1.68 -4.21 -12.39
C ILE A 86 3.12 -4.16 -11.88
N ILE A 87 3.44 -4.86 -10.80
CA ILE A 87 4.79 -4.94 -10.24
C ILE A 87 5.77 -5.51 -11.26
N GLU A 88 5.40 -6.60 -11.94
CA GLU A 88 6.23 -7.16 -13.01
C GLU A 88 6.46 -6.16 -14.16
N THR A 89 5.46 -5.34 -14.47
CA THR A 89 5.56 -4.31 -15.52
C THR A 89 6.54 -3.21 -15.11
N LEU A 90 6.44 -2.73 -13.86
CA LEU A 90 7.36 -1.76 -13.28
C LEU A 90 8.80 -2.30 -13.24
N GLU A 91 8.99 -3.54 -12.80
CA GLU A 91 10.30 -4.22 -12.75
C GLU A 91 10.95 -4.31 -14.13
N LYS A 92 10.17 -4.72 -15.15
CA LYS A 92 10.65 -4.77 -16.53
C LYS A 92 11.01 -3.38 -17.03
N GLY A 93 10.18 -2.37 -16.73
CA GLY A 93 10.46 -0.97 -17.06
C GLY A 93 11.79 -0.47 -16.50
N LEU A 94 12.07 -0.76 -15.23
CA LEU A 94 13.36 -0.42 -14.60
C LEU A 94 14.53 -1.18 -15.22
N LYS A 95 14.40 -2.50 -15.34
CA LYS A 95 15.48 -3.37 -15.81
C LYS A 95 15.90 -3.06 -17.26
N ASP A 96 14.92 -2.81 -18.11
CA ASP A 96 15.14 -2.57 -19.54
C ASP A 96 15.40 -1.08 -19.84
N LEU A 97 15.40 -0.22 -18.80
CA LEU A 97 15.43 1.24 -18.92
C LEU A 97 14.32 1.76 -19.85
N ASP A 98 13.18 1.07 -19.86
CA ASP A 98 11.99 1.38 -20.64
C ASP A 98 11.07 2.28 -19.82
N LYS A 99 11.26 3.58 -20.02
CA LYS A 99 10.49 4.64 -19.36
C LYS A 99 8.99 4.52 -19.64
N GLU A 100 8.60 4.27 -20.88
CA GLU A 100 7.17 4.21 -21.25
C GLU A 100 6.48 3.08 -20.51
N LYS A 101 7.13 1.91 -20.47
CA LYS A 101 6.62 0.75 -19.73
C LYS A 101 6.52 1.00 -18.22
N PHE A 102 7.51 1.66 -17.64
CA PHE A 102 7.45 2.04 -16.22
C PHE A 102 6.27 2.98 -15.96
N LEU A 103 6.06 3.99 -16.81
CA LEU A 103 4.96 4.94 -16.65
C LEU A 103 3.58 4.29 -16.82
N VAL A 104 3.43 3.33 -17.74
CA VAL A 104 2.21 2.53 -17.87
C VAL A 104 1.93 1.77 -16.58
N GLY A 105 2.92 1.02 -16.07
CA GLY A 105 2.77 0.31 -14.80
C GLY A 105 2.46 1.25 -13.63
N LEU A 106 3.04 2.45 -13.61
CA LEU A 106 2.80 3.44 -12.57
C LEU A 106 1.37 4.01 -12.63
N GLN A 107 0.84 4.26 -13.82
CA GLN A 107 -0.55 4.69 -14.01
C GLN A 107 -1.53 3.62 -13.54
N ASP A 108 -1.30 2.37 -13.93
CA ASP A 108 -2.12 1.23 -13.51
C ASP A 108 -2.09 1.05 -11.99
N PHE A 109 -0.90 1.23 -11.38
CA PHE A 109 -0.73 1.20 -9.92
C PHE A 109 -1.57 2.28 -9.22
N ILE A 110 -1.49 3.54 -9.70
CA ILE A 110 -2.24 4.65 -9.10
C ILE A 110 -3.74 4.39 -9.14
N GLU A 111 -4.26 3.89 -10.26
CA GLU A 111 -5.69 3.61 -10.39
C GLU A 111 -6.14 2.49 -9.45
N ILE A 112 -5.43 1.36 -9.45
CA ILE A 112 -5.85 0.22 -8.64
C ILE A 112 -5.78 0.54 -7.15
N PHE A 113 -4.76 1.26 -6.71
CA PHE A 113 -4.55 1.51 -5.29
C PHE A 113 -5.45 2.61 -4.72
N ALA A 114 -5.78 3.64 -5.52
CA ALA A 114 -6.80 4.61 -5.11
C ALA A 114 -8.18 3.94 -4.91
N ARG A 115 -8.53 2.97 -5.78
CA ARG A 115 -9.76 2.18 -5.65
C ARG A 115 -9.70 1.21 -4.47
N HIS A 116 -8.55 0.61 -4.22
CA HIS A 116 -8.31 -0.29 -3.10
C HIS A 116 -8.59 0.40 -1.75
N ILE A 117 -7.91 1.54 -1.50
CA ILE A 117 -8.11 2.35 -0.28
C ILE A 117 -9.57 2.75 -0.11
N PHE A 118 -10.22 3.22 -1.19
CA PHE A 118 -11.64 3.62 -1.14
C PHE A 118 -12.56 2.46 -0.71
N LYS A 119 -12.29 1.25 -1.18
CA LYS A 119 -13.07 0.06 -0.83
C LYS A 119 -12.87 -0.33 0.63
N GLU A 120 -11.65 -0.28 1.12
CA GLU A 120 -11.36 -0.63 2.51
C GLU A 120 -11.98 0.36 3.48
N GLU A 121 -11.72 1.64 3.29
CA GLU A 121 -12.25 2.68 4.18
C GLU A 121 -13.77 2.80 4.13
N GLY A 122 -14.36 2.51 2.97
CA GLY A 122 -15.80 2.59 2.78
C GLY A 122 -16.58 1.33 3.20
N LEU A 123 -15.95 0.15 3.16
CA LEU A 123 -16.65 -1.12 3.32
C LEU A 123 -16.01 -2.03 4.39
N ILE A 124 -14.71 -2.29 4.29
CA ILE A 124 -14.04 -3.27 5.15
C ILE A 124 -13.81 -2.71 6.56
N PHE A 125 -13.24 -1.51 6.68
CA PHE A 125 -12.94 -0.91 7.98
C PHE A 125 -14.22 -0.65 8.80
N PRO A 126 -15.31 -0.10 8.23
CA PRO A 126 -16.57 0.04 8.97
C PRO A 126 -17.17 -1.30 9.43
N ALA A 127 -17.06 -2.35 8.60
CA ALA A 127 -17.51 -3.68 9.01
C ALA A 127 -16.66 -4.23 10.17
N CYS A 128 -15.35 -4.01 10.14
CA CYS A 128 -14.45 -4.39 11.21
C CYS A 128 -14.77 -3.65 12.52
N GLU A 129 -15.00 -2.33 12.46
CA GLU A 129 -15.39 -1.51 13.62
C GLU A 129 -16.72 -1.99 14.25
N ALA A 130 -17.66 -2.44 13.42
CA ALA A 130 -18.98 -2.86 13.87
C ALA A 130 -19.02 -4.29 14.45
N LEU A 131 -18.22 -5.20 13.91
CA LEU A 131 -18.36 -6.64 14.17
C LEU A 131 -17.21 -7.25 14.98
N LEU A 132 -16.01 -6.65 14.98
CA LEU A 132 -14.89 -7.24 15.70
C LEU A 132 -14.94 -6.91 17.21
N PRO A 133 -14.75 -7.91 18.07
CA PRO A 133 -14.54 -7.70 19.50
C PRO A 133 -13.30 -6.83 19.80
N SER A 134 -13.33 -6.07 20.89
CA SER A 134 -12.24 -5.15 21.24
C SER A 134 -10.93 -5.84 21.63
N ASP A 135 -10.97 -7.08 22.11
CA ASP A 135 -9.80 -7.89 22.48
C ASP A 135 -9.02 -8.40 21.26
N ILE A 136 -9.67 -8.53 20.10
CA ILE A 136 -9.02 -8.89 18.83
C ILE A 136 -8.03 -7.81 18.36
N ASN A 137 -8.28 -6.55 18.69
CA ASN A 137 -7.41 -5.45 18.29
C ASN A 137 -5.97 -5.64 18.78
N GLU A 138 -5.78 -6.03 20.05
CA GLU A 138 -4.43 -6.23 20.61
C GLU A 138 -3.69 -7.38 19.90
N LYS A 139 -4.42 -8.42 19.47
CA LYS A 139 -3.87 -9.52 18.70
C LYS A 139 -3.40 -9.05 17.32
N ILE A 140 -4.25 -8.37 16.54
CA ILE A 140 -3.90 -7.91 15.19
C ILE A 140 -2.71 -6.94 15.23
N VAL A 141 -2.73 -5.98 16.16
CA VAL A 141 -1.64 -5.00 16.32
C VAL A 141 -0.32 -5.72 16.64
N LYS A 142 -0.35 -6.77 17.45
CA LYS A 142 0.84 -7.57 17.74
C LYS A 142 1.33 -8.29 16.49
N ASP A 143 0.43 -8.97 15.77
CA ASP A 143 0.76 -9.73 14.56
C ASP A 143 1.34 -8.80 13.47
N PHE A 144 0.78 -7.59 13.29
CA PHE A 144 1.32 -6.57 12.39
C PHE A 144 2.75 -6.16 12.73
N LYS A 145 3.06 -5.96 14.02
CA LYS A 145 4.41 -5.60 14.48
C LYS A 145 5.42 -6.72 14.29
N GLU A 146 5.00 -7.97 14.46
CA GLU A 146 5.85 -9.14 14.19
C GLU A 146 6.10 -9.33 12.69
N TYR A 147 5.21 -8.81 11.84
CA TYR A 147 5.34 -8.85 10.39
C TYR A 147 6.37 -7.82 9.84
N GLU A 148 6.51 -6.65 10.47
CA GLU A 148 7.42 -5.61 10.01
C GLU A 148 8.90 -6.09 10.00
N ARG A 149 9.48 -6.22 8.80
CA ARG A 149 10.86 -6.69 8.59
C ARG A 149 11.87 -5.53 8.52
N ASP A 150 13.06 -5.75 9.07
CA ASP A 150 14.31 -5.02 8.75
C ASP A 150 14.29 -3.48 8.83
N ASN A 151 13.63 -2.87 9.83
CA ASN A 151 13.58 -1.40 10.05
C ASN A 151 13.06 -0.58 8.85
N ARG A 152 12.37 -1.22 7.89
CA ARG A 152 11.63 -0.55 6.80
C ARG A 152 10.19 -0.28 7.26
N ASP A 153 10.10 0.49 8.33
CA ASP A 153 8.85 0.89 8.96
C ASP A 153 8.21 2.10 8.25
N TYR A 154 7.09 2.57 8.79
CA TYR A 154 6.41 3.76 8.33
C TYR A 154 7.34 4.99 8.20
N ASP A 155 8.21 5.22 9.20
CA ASP A 155 9.06 6.41 9.25
C ASP A 155 10.17 6.37 8.20
N TYR A 156 10.64 5.17 7.84
CA TYR A 156 11.55 4.96 6.71
C TYR A 156 10.91 5.40 5.40
N PHE A 157 9.71 4.91 5.08
CA PHE A 157 9.03 5.25 3.82
C PHE A 157 8.49 6.67 3.80
N LEU A 158 8.09 7.21 4.94
CA LEU A 158 7.73 8.62 5.09
C LEU A 158 8.86 9.53 4.59
N LYS A 159 10.12 9.25 4.97
CA LYS A 159 11.28 10.02 4.50
C LYS A 159 11.48 9.90 2.99
N ILE A 160 11.29 8.72 2.41
CA ILE A 160 11.39 8.51 0.96
C ILE A 160 10.34 9.35 0.23
N VAL A 161 9.09 9.32 0.70
CA VAL A 161 8.00 10.12 0.11
C VAL A 161 8.31 11.61 0.25
N GLU A 162 8.75 12.09 1.41
CA GLU A 162 9.14 13.49 1.62
C GLU A 162 10.30 13.92 0.71
N ASP A 163 11.27 13.05 0.46
CA ASP A 163 12.38 13.34 -0.43
C ASP A 163 11.94 13.42 -1.90
N LEU A 164 11.01 12.56 -2.33
CA LEU A 164 10.36 12.68 -3.64
C LEU A 164 9.52 13.96 -3.74
N GLU A 165 8.76 14.30 -2.69
CA GLU A 165 7.96 15.52 -2.64
C GLU A 165 8.84 16.77 -2.82
N LYS A 166 10.02 16.85 -2.19
CA LYS A 166 10.96 17.98 -2.38
C LYS A 166 11.50 18.14 -3.80
N ILE A 167 11.52 17.05 -4.59
CA ILE A 167 11.95 17.08 -5.99
C ILE A 167 10.79 17.54 -6.88
N ILE A 168 9.56 17.17 -6.51
CA ILE A 168 8.36 17.37 -7.32
C ILE A 168 7.64 18.68 -6.99
N PHE A 169 7.64 19.18 -5.76
CA PHE A 169 6.97 20.42 -5.37
C PHE A 169 7.95 21.59 -5.31
#